data_AF-A0A0D8ZMJ5-F1
#
_entry.id   AF-A0A0D8ZMJ5-F1
#
_cell.length_a   1.000
_cell.length_b   1.000
_cell.length_c   1.000
_cell.angle_alpha   90.00
_cell.angle_beta   90.00
_cell.angle_gamma   90.00
#
_symmetry.space_group_name_H-M   'P 1'
#
loop_
_entity.id
_entity.type
_entity.pdbx_description
1 polymer ?
#
loop_
_entity_poly.entity_id
_entity_poly.type
_entity_poly.pdbx_seq_one_letter_code
_entity_poly.pdbx_strand_id
1 'polypeptide(L)'
;MLDTLNGSDNQRRLLLDGNLLAGQEALSNWVLELSDSLRISQVALQVTQTSLLEARDAIRSQKQNLHQQKQAVLSLSENFNQLVQQVAIRLDEQEARIHKLEVRVAANEDLDQIITAWAAGQTYSQLNWVLQVPLLAREAFSSAVATYELETGDKERYRQLLVNKILATSKELPKNFFALADLLEQAWRETKSSDRFPARELATGLLEVRSTPHQRLVNTPYLFALGTTLELATLPVEARPQLPAQSAIALCRAQIASIPRTTDVKEFITNVVEETANDCLAIMR
;
A
#
# COMPACT_ATOMS: atom_id res chain seq x y z
N MET A 1 -127.43 -56.46 -21.41
CA MET A 1 -126.26 -56.34 -20.49
C MET A 1 -124.96 -56.80 -21.17
N LEU A 2 -124.69 -56.37 -22.42
CA LEU A 2 -123.45 -56.69 -23.15
C LEU A 2 -122.80 -55.47 -23.84
N ASP A 3 -123.51 -54.34 -23.99
CA ASP A 3 -122.98 -53.11 -24.61
C ASP A 3 -122.15 -52.21 -23.68
N THR A 4 -122.27 -52.34 -22.35
CA THR A 4 -121.49 -51.55 -21.39
C THR A 4 -120.07 -52.07 -21.16
N LEU A 5 -119.80 -53.33 -21.51
CA LEU A 5 -118.49 -53.96 -21.35
C LEU A 5 -117.50 -53.51 -22.45
N ASN A 6 -117.95 -53.41 -23.72
CA ASN A 6 -117.10 -53.02 -24.85
C ASN A 6 -116.67 -51.55 -24.84
N GLY A 7 -117.52 -50.63 -24.35
CA GLY A 7 -117.20 -49.20 -24.26
C GLY A 7 -116.12 -48.89 -23.22
N SER A 8 -116.17 -49.56 -22.06
CA SER A 8 -115.16 -49.40 -21.01
C SER A 8 -113.80 -49.95 -21.43
N ASP A 9 -113.74 -51.07 -22.17
CA ASP A 9 -112.49 -51.63 -22.67
C ASP A 9 -111.87 -50.80 -23.79
N ASN A 10 -112.68 -50.18 -24.66
CA ASN A 10 -112.17 -49.25 -25.68
C ASN A 10 -111.63 -47.95 -25.06
N GLN A 11 -112.32 -47.42 -24.04
CA GLN A 11 -111.87 -46.23 -23.33
C GLN A 11 -110.63 -46.50 -22.47
N ARG A 12 -110.53 -47.72 -21.90
CA ARG A 12 -109.32 -48.19 -21.21
C ARG A 12 -108.16 -48.37 -22.18
N ARG A 13 -108.39 -48.89 -23.39
CA ARG A 13 -107.39 -48.95 -24.47
C ARG A 13 -106.93 -47.56 -24.91
N LEU A 14 -107.85 -46.63 -25.15
CA LEU A 14 -107.50 -45.25 -25.50
C LEU A 14 -106.71 -44.53 -24.41
N LEU A 15 -107.05 -44.76 -23.13
CA LEU A 15 -106.29 -44.23 -21.99
C LEU A 15 -104.94 -44.93 -21.83
N LEU A 16 -104.86 -46.24 -22.09
CA LEU A 16 -103.60 -46.99 -22.08
C LEU A 16 -102.68 -46.56 -23.21
N ASP A 17 -103.21 -46.40 -24.43
CA ASP A 17 -102.47 -45.93 -25.60
C ASP A 17 -102.05 -44.46 -25.43
N GLY A 18 -102.91 -43.61 -24.87
CA GLY A 18 -102.60 -42.22 -24.54
C GLY A 18 -101.53 -42.09 -23.45
N ASN A 19 -101.59 -42.91 -22.40
CA ASN A 19 -100.56 -42.94 -21.35
C ASN A 19 -99.25 -43.57 -21.86
N LEU A 20 -99.33 -44.55 -22.77
CA LEU A 20 -98.17 -45.12 -23.44
C LEU A 20 -97.50 -44.09 -24.34
N LEU A 21 -98.27 -43.35 -25.15
CA LEU A 21 -97.77 -42.26 -25.99
C LEU A 21 -97.14 -41.14 -25.16
N ALA A 22 -97.82 -40.70 -24.09
CA ALA A 22 -97.28 -39.68 -23.18
C ALA A 22 -96.01 -40.17 -22.44
N GLY A 23 -95.97 -41.46 -22.05
CA GLY A 23 -94.80 -42.09 -21.47
C GLY A 23 -93.64 -42.23 -22.46
N GLN A 24 -93.93 -42.53 -23.72
CA GLN A 24 -92.94 -42.58 -24.80
C GLN A 24 -92.39 -41.19 -25.13
N GLU A 25 -93.23 -40.15 -25.18
CA GLU A 25 -92.79 -38.76 -25.33
C GLU A 25 -91.94 -38.27 -24.15
N ALA A 26 -92.34 -38.58 -22.91
CA ALA A 26 -91.57 -38.22 -21.73
C ALA A 26 -90.19 -38.91 -21.72
N LEU A 27 -90.14 -40.21 -22.06
CA LEU A 27 -88.87 -40.93 -22.22
C LEU A 27 -88.04 -40.34 -23.36
N SER A 28 -88.66 -39.99 -24.48
CA SER A 28 -87.95 -39.38 -25.61
C SER A 28 -87.36 -38.01 -25.23
N ASN A 29 -88.11 -37.17 -24.51
CA ASN A 29 -87.62 -35.88 -24.03
C ASN A 29 -86.48 -36.05 -23.02
N TRP A 30 -86.58 -37.02 -22.11
CA TRP A 30 -85.53 -37.30 -21.14
C TRP A 30 -84.25 -37.81 -21.81
N VAL A 31 -84.37 -38.66 -22.83
CA VAL A 31 -83.23 -39.11 -23.64
C VAL A 31 -82.57 -37.95 -24.40
N LEU A 32 -83.36 -37.00 -24.92
CA LEU A 32 -82.84 -35.80 -25.58
C LEU A 32 -82.10 -34.88 -24.60
N GLU A 33 -82.68 -34.58 -23.44
CA GLU A 33 -82.03 -33.77 -22.40
C GLU A 33 -80.73 -34.42 -21.90
N LEU A 34 -80.74 -35.76 -21.73
CA LEU A 34 -79.56 -36.50 -21.30
C LEU A 34 -78.48 -36.50 -22.40
N SER A 35 -78.86 -36.58 -23.67
CA SER A 35 -77.96 -36.44 -24.81
C SER A 35 -77.34 -35.03 -24.88
N ASP A 36 -78.14 -33.98 -24.69
CA ASP A 36 -77.65 -32.60 -24.69
C ASP A 36 -76.73 -32.30 -23.50
N SER A 37 -77.06 -32.80 -22.31
CA SER A 37 -76.22 -32.68 -21.11
C SER A 37 -74.88 -33.41 -21.27
N LEU A 38 -74.88 -34.61 -21.86
CA LEU A 38 -73.67 -35.33 -22.21
C LEU A 38 -72.83 -34.54 -23.22
N ARG A 39 -73.47 -33.95 -24.24
CA ARG A 39 -72.78 -33.11 -25.23
C ARG A 39 -72.14 -31.87 -24.61
N ILE A 40 -72.85 -31.16 -23.73
CA ILE A 40 -72.33 -29.99 -23.00
C ILE A 40 -71.15 -30.41 -22.12
N SER A 41 -71.27 -31.53 -21.41
CA SER A 41 -70.21 -32.06 -20.56
C SER A 41 -68.97 -32.46 -21.37
N GLN A 42 -69.15 -33.06 -22.55
CA GLN A 42 -68.07 -33.40 -23.48
C GLN A 42 -67.32 -32.14 -23.96
N VAL A 43 -68.07 -31.09 -24.32
CA VAL A 43 -67.49 -29.80 -24.74
C VAL A 43 -66.73 -29.14 -23.58
N ALA A 44 -67.31 -29.13 -22.37
CA ALA A 44 -66.65 -28.59 -21.19
C ALA A 44 -65.36 -29.37 -20.84
N LEU A 45 -65.37 -30.70 -20.96
CA LEU A 45 -64.18 -31.55 -20.81
C LEU A 45 -63.11 -31.21 -21.85
N GLN A 46 -63.50 -30.99 -23.10
CA GLN A 46 -62.54 -30.63 -24.15
C GLN A 46 -61.93 -29.24 -23.93
N VAL A 47 -62.72 -28.27 -23.47
CA VAL A 47 -62.23 -26.90 -23.15
C VAL A 47 -61.32 -26.93 -21.91
N THR A 48 -61.66 -27.69 -20.88
CA THR A 48 -60.81 -27.83 -19.69
C THR A 48 -59.51 -28.57 -20.02
N GLN A 49 -59.57 -29.61 -20.86
CA GLN A 49 -58.38 -30.32 -21.30
C GLN A 49 -57.44 -29.42 -22.10
N THR A 50 -57.96 -28.62 -23.04
CA THR A 50 -57.17 -27.66 -23.82
C THR A 50 -56.54 -26.59 -22.92
N SER A 51 -57.33 -26.01 -22.01
CA SER A 51 -56.83 -25.02 -21.03
C SER A 51 -55.73 -25.60 -20.12
N LEU A 52 -55.85 -26.86 -19.69
CA LEU A 52 -54.83 -27.54 -18.88
C LEU A 52 -53.55 -27.81 -19.67
N LEU A 53 -53.66 -28.15 -20.96
CA LEU A 53 -52.50 -28.33 -21.83
C LEU A 53 -51.77 -27.01 -22.05
N GLU A 54 -52.50 -25.92 -22.33
CA GLU A 54 -51.94 -24.57 -22.44
C GLU A 54 -51.25 -24.13 -21.16
N ALA A 55 -51.90 -24.31 -20.00
CA ALA A 55 -51.33 -23.99 -18.70
C ALA A 55 -50.05 -24.81 -18.43
N ARG A 56 -50.04 -26.11 -18.76
CA ARG A 56 -48.87 -26.97 -18.61
C ARG A 56 -47.71 -26.48 -19.48
N ASP A 57 -47.98 -26.13 -20.73
CA ASP A 57 -46.95 -25.69 -21.66
C ASP A 57 -46.40 -24.29 -21.28
N ALA A 58 -47.26 -23.40 -20.77
CA ALA A 58 -46.84 -22.13 -20.16
C ALA A 58 -45.95 -22.34 -18.93
N ILE A 59 -46.31 -23.25 -18.02
CA ILE A 59 -45.50 -23.61 -16.85
C ILE A 59 -44.13 -24.17 -17.28
N ARG A 60 -44.10 -25.02 -18.31
CA ARG A 60 -42.84 -25.57 -18.84
C ARG A 60 -41.95 -24.48 -19.42
N SER A 61 -42.52 -23.55 -20.20
CA SER A 61 -41.78 -22.39 -20.74
C SER A 61 -41.24 -21.50 -19.62
N GLN A 62 -42.07 -21.19 -18.62
CA GLN A 62 -41.66 -20.36 -17.48
C GLN A 62 -40.54 -21.00 -16.67
N LYS A 63 -40.59 -22.32 -16.43
CA LYS A 63 -39.51 -23.07 -15.76
C LYS A 63 -38.19 -22.98 -16.54
N GLN A 64 -38.24 -23.07 -17.86
CA GLN A 64 -37.06 -22.96 -18.71
C GLN A 64 -36.46 -21.56 -18.67
N ASN A 65 -37.28 -20.52 -18.77
CA ASN A 65 -36.85 -19.13 -18.64
C ASN A 65 -36.22 -18.85 -17.27
N LEU A 66 -36.83 -19.38 -16.19
CA LEU A 66 -36.31 -19.22 -14.83
C LEU A 66 -34.94 -19.91 -14.67
N HIS A 67 -34.75 -21.07 -15.32
CA HIS A 67 -33.45 -21.73 -15.34
C HIS A 67 -32.38 -20.89 -16.07
N GLN A 68 -32.73 -20.32 -17.23
CA GLN A 68 -31.83 -19.44 -17.99
C GLN A 68 -31.49 -18.16 -17.19
N GLN A 69 -32.48 -17.54 -16.56
CA GLN A 69 -32.25 -16.38 -15.69
C GLN A 69 -31.34 -16.73 -14.51
N LYS A 70 -31.54 -17.88 -13.87
CA LYS A 70 -30.67 -18.33 -12.78
C LYS A 70 -29.22 -18.52 -13.25
N GLN A 71 -29.01 -19.10 -14.43
CA GLN A 71 -27.68 -19.24 -15.01
C GLN A 71 -27.04 -17.87 -15.32
N ALA A 72 -27.82 -16.93 -15.88
CA ALA A 72 -27.35 -15.59 -16.18
C ALA A 72 -26.99 -14.80 -14.90
N VAL A 73 -27.74 -14.96 -13.81
CA VAL A 73 -27.42 -14.34 -12.51
C VAL A 73 -26.13 -14.93 -11.93
N LEU A 74 -25.93 -16.25 -12.04
CA LEU A 74 -24.70 -16.90 -11.58
C LEU A 74 -23.47 -16.43 -12.37
N SER A 75 -23.56 -16.39 -13.71
CA SER A 75 -22.44 -15.91 -14.54
C SER A 75 -22.14 -14.43 -14.30
N LEU A 76 -23.18 -13.62 -14.09
CA LEU A 76 -23.03 -12.21 -13.73
C LEU A 76 -22.34 -12.07 -12.37
N SER A 77 -22.71 -12.88 -11.38
CA SER A 77 -22.03 -12.90 -10.08
C SER A 77 -20.55 -13.30 -10.19
N GLU A 78 -20.21 -14.28 -11.03
CA GLU A 78 -18.82 -14.68 -11.27
C GLU A 78 -18.02 -13.55 -11.93
N ASN A 79 -18.59 -12.91 -12.95
CA ASN A 79 -17.96 -11.77 -13.61
C ASN A 79 -17.75 -10.59 -12.66
N PHE A 80 -18.71 -10.32 -11.78
CA PHE A 80 -18.57 -9.29 -10.73
C PHE A 80 -17.44 -9.62 -9.77
N ASN A 81 -17.33 -10.87 -9.32
CA ASN A 81 -16.23 -11.29 -8.44
C ASN A 81 -14.86 -11.14 -9.13
N GLN A 82 -14.76 -11.50 -10.40
CA GLN A 82 -13.53 -11.30 -11.18
C GLN A 82 -13.18 -9.82 -11.33
N LEU A 83 -14.17 -8.97 -11.61
CA LEU A 83 -13.97 -7.52 -11.74
C LEU A 83 -13.52 -6.92 -10.41
N VAL A 84 -14.15 -7.30 -9.29
CA VAL A 84 -13.75 -6.86 -7.95
C VAL A 84 -12.31 -7.26 -7.65
N GLN A 85 -11.90 -8.50 -7.96
CA GLN A 85 -10.52 -8.94 -7.79
C GLN A 85 -9.53 -8.14 -8.65
N GLN A 86 -9.86 -7.89 -9.92
CA GLN A 86 -9.01 -7.10 -10.81
C GLN A 86 -8.88 -5.65 -10.34
N VAL A 87 -9.96 -5.05 -9.83
CA VAL A 87 -9.95 -3.70 -9.27
C VAL A 87 -9.12 -3.66 -8.00
N ALA A 88 -9.27 -4.62 -7.09
CA ALA A 88 -8.48 -4.70 -5.86
C ALA A 88 -6.98 -4.78 -6.17
N ILE A 89 -6.56 -5.68 -7.06
CA ILE A 89 -5.15 -5.79 -7.47
C ILE A 89 -4.64 -4.48 -8.07
N ARG A 90 -5.42 -3.82 -8.93
CA ARG A 90 -5.02 -2.53 -9.50
C ARG A 90 -4.93 -1.43 -8.44
N LEU A 91 -5.82 -1.41 -7.46
CA LEU A 91 -5.76 -0.45 -6.36
C LEU A 91 -4.51 -0.66 -5.52
N ASP A 92 -4.22 -1.91 -5.13
CA ASP A 92 -3.01 -2.25 -4.37
C ASP A 92 -1.73 -1.86 -5.14
N GLU A 93 -1.70 -2.11 -6.46
CA GLU A 93 -0.59 -1.70 -7.32
C GLU A 93 -0.42 -0.18 -7.40
N GLN A 94 -1.54 0.56 -7.46
CA GLN A 94 -1.49 2.02 -7.50
C GLN A 94 -1.10 2.60 -6.14
N GLU A 95 -1.61 2.06 -5.05
CA GLU A 95 -1.25 2.48 -3.69
C GLU A 95 0.23 2.24 -3.41
N ALA A 96 0.76 1.08 -3.79
CA ALA A 96 2.19 0.80 -3.69
C ALA A 96 3.05 1.74 -4.56
N ARG A 97 2.54 2.18 -5.73
CA ARG A 97 3.23 3.18 -6.57
C ARG A 97 3.18 4.56 -5.95
N ILE A 98 2.04 4.96 -5.39
CA ILE A 98 1.87 6.25 -4.70
C ILE A 98 2.80 6.32 -3.50
N HIS A 99 2.80 5.30 -2.63
CA HIS A 99 3.70 5.23 -1.46
C HIS A 99 5.17 5.39 -1.86
N LYS A 100 5.63 4.66 -2.90
CA LYS A 100 7.01 4.80 -3.41
C LYS A 100 7.32 6.20 -3.93
N LEU A 101 6.35 6.88 -4.53
CA LEU A 101 6.52 8.26 -5.00
C LEU A 101 6.53 9.24 -3.83
N GLU A 102 5.65 9.08 -2.85
CA GLU A 102 5.58 9.91 -1.64
C GLU A 102 6.88 9.86 -0.85
N VAL A 103 7.40 8.66 -0.57
CA VAL A 103 8.68 8.48 0.13
C VAL A 103 9.83 9.13 -0.66
N ARG A 104 9.81 9.01 -1.99
CA ARG A 104 10.81 9.67 -2.83
C ARG A 104 10.67 11.19 -2.82
N VAL A 105 9.46 11.74 -2.87
CA VAL A 105 9.23 13.18 -2.87
C VAL A 105 9.65 13.76 -1.52
N ALA A 106 9.19 13.18 -0.42
CA ALA A 106 9.56 13.58 0.93
C ALA A 106 11.09 13.59 1.12
N ALA A 107 11.79 12.54 0.68
CA ALA A 107 13.25 12.48 0.75
C ALA A 107 13.95 13.57 -0.10
N ASN A 108 13.38 13.97 -1.25
CA ASN A 108 13.94 15.07 -2.04
C ASN A 108 13.66 16.42 -1.38
N GLU A 109 12.43 16.65 -0.89
CA GLU A 109 12.03 17.90 -0.24
C GLU A 109 12.83 18.16 1.03
N ASP A 110 12.95 17.17 1.92
CA ASP A 110 13.74 17.27 3.15
C ASP A 110 15.21 17.57 2.83
N LEU A 111 15.79 16.85 1.87
CA LEU A 111 17.19 17.04 1.50
C LEU A 111 17.43 18.40 0.83
N ASP A 112 16.51 18.86 -0.02
CA ASP A 112 16.57 20.21 -0.61
C ASP A 112 16.43 21.29 0.47
N GLN A 113 15.52 21.12 1.43
CA GLN A 113 15.34 22.05 2.55
C GLN A 113 16.59 22.14 3.43
N ILE A 114 17.18 21.00 3.82
CA ILE A 114 18.38 20.94 4.64
C ILE A 114 19.56 21.61 3.93
N ILE A 115 19.76 21.29 2.64
CA ILE A 115 20.89 21.84 1.87
C ILE A 115 20.69 23.33 1.57
N THR A 116 19.47 23.78 1.29
CA THR A 116 19.20 25.21 1.05
C THR A 116 19.39 26.03 2.32
N ALA A 117 18.95 25.54 3.48
CA ALA A 117 19.20 26.17 4.77
C ALA A 117 20.71 26.28 5.09
N TRP A 118 21.46 25.20 4.82
CA TRP A 118 22.91 25.19 4.99
C TRP A 118 23.63 26.12 4.00
N ALA A 119 23.27 26.08 2.71
CA ALA A 119 23.84 26.94 1.68
C ALA A 119 23.58 28.44 1.93
N ALA A 120 22.45 28.76 2.56
CA ALA A 120 22.11 30.12 2.99
C ALA A 120 22.83 30.55 4.28
N GLY A 121 23.64 29.67 4.90
CA GLY A 121 24.36 29.94 6.15
C GLY A 121 23.45 29.99 7.38
N GLN A 122 22.24 29.44 7.30
CA GLN A 122 21.29 29.42 8.42
C GLN A 122 21.64 28.31 9.42
N THR A 123 22.16 27.18 8.95
CA THR A 123 22.62 26.06 9.77
C THR A 123 24.15 25.96 9.80
N TYR A 124 24.69 25.64 10.98
CA TYR A 124 26.12 25.35 11.21
C TYR A 124 27.15 26.41 10.77
N SER A 125 26.73 27.63 10.44
CA SER A 125 27.59 28.72 9.92
C SER A 125 28.72 29.16 10.86
N GLN A 126 28.67 28.76 12.12
CA GLN A 126 29.70 29.05 13.12
C GLN A 126 30.79 27.98 13.25
N LEU A 127 30.63 26.84 12.57
CA LEU A 127 31.56 25.70 12.62
C LEU A 127 32.44 25.66 11.37
N ASN A 128 33.64 25.08 11.47
CA ASN A 128 34.46 24.78 10.28
C ASN A 128 33.76 23.70 9.42
N TRP A 129 33.88 23.77 8.10
CA TRP A 129 33.28 22.83 7.14
C TRP A 129 33.52 21.35 7.48
N VAL A 130 34.69 21.01 8.06
CA VAL A 130 35.05 19.66 8.50
C VAL A 130 34.09 19.12 9.57
N LEU A 131 33.50 20.01 10.38
CA LEU A 131 32.48 19.68 11.39
C LEU A 131 31.06 19.86 10.84
N GLN A 132 30.86 20.78 9.90
CA GLN A 132 29.56 20.98 9.26
C GLN A 132 29.14 19.74 8.45
N VAL A 133 30.07 19.12 7.72
CA VAL A 133 29.78 17.97 6.83
C VAL A 133 29.20 16.76 7.61
N PRO A 134 29.81 16.26 8.70
CA PRO A 134 29.22 15.21 9.52
C PRO A 134 27.84 15.55 10.08
N LEU A 135 27.63 16.80 10.54
CA LEU A 135 26.36 17.23 11.13
C LEU A 135 25.25 17.33 10.08
N LEU A 136 25.56 17.92 8.92
CA LEU A 136 24.67 18.01 7.77
C LEU A 136 24.29 16.62 7.26
N ALA A 137 25.25 15.71 7.16
CA ALA A 137 24.99 14.34 6.77
C ALA A 137 24.10 13.63 7.79
N ARG A 138 24.36 13.79 9.09
CA ARG A 138 23.50 13.26 10.14
C ARG A 138 22.08 13.82 10.08
N GLU A 139 21.91 15.12 9.86
CA GLU A 139 20.60 15.75 9.70
C GLU A 139 19.86 15.15 8.50
N ALA A 140 20.52 15.07 7.34
CA ALA A 140 19.96 14.47 6.13
C ALA A 140 19.56 13.00 6.34
N PHE A 141 20.43 12.17 6.92
CA PHE A 141 20.15 10.75 7.17
C PHE A 141 19.37 10.48 8.47
N SER A 142 18.88 11.52 9.14
CA SER A 142 17.86 11.42 10.19
C SER A 142 16.45 11.77 9.68
N SER A 143 16.34 12.19 8.42
CA SER A 143 15.09 12.62 7.77
C SER A 143 14.45 11.52 6.90
N ALA A 144 13.47 11.88 6.06
CA ALA A 144 12.83 10.97 5.11
C ALA A 144 13.80 10.26 4.14
N VAL A 145 15.03 10.77 3.98
CA VAL A 145 16.10 10.11 3.20
C VAL A 145 16.44 8.73 3.76
N ALA A 146 16.45 8.55 5.08
CA ALA A 146 16.75 7.26 5.70
C ALA A 146 15.64 6.24 5.43
N THR A 147 14.37 6.66 5.52
CA THR A 147 13.20 5.84 5.16
C THR A 147 13.28 5.40 3.71
N TYR A 148 13.65 6.29 2.79
CA TYR A 148 13.87 5.93 1.39
C TYR A 148 14.97 4.87 1.22
N GLU A 149 16.14 5.03 1.86
CA GLU A 149 17.23 4.04 1.75
C GLU A 149 16.83 2.67 2.33
N LEU A 150 16.03 2.65 3.40
CA LEU A 150 15.50 1.42 4.00
C LEU A 150 14.49 0.71 3.09
N GLU A 151 13.57 1.45 2.49
CA GLU A 151 12.50 0.86 1.66
C GLU A 151 12.97 0.48 0.25
N THR A 152 13.85 1.27 -0.36
CA THR A 152 14.27 1.05 -1.75
C THR A 152 15.58 0.26 -1.86
N GLY A 153 16.40 0.26 -0.81
CA GLY A 153 17.75 -0.31 -0.82
C GLY A 153 18.77 0.48 -1.66
N ASP A 154 18.37 1.63 -2.24
CA ASP A 154 19.23 2.51 -3.04
C ASP A 154 20.02 3.44 -2.13
N LYS A 155 21.26 3.03 -1.82
CA LYS A 155 22.18 3.77 -0.94
C LYS A 155 22.97 4.86 -1.66
N GLU A 156 23.12 4.77 -2.99
CA GLU A 156 24.08 5.63 -3.68
C GLU A 156 23.47 6.99 -4.05
N ARG A 157 22.19 7.01 -4.41
CA ARG A 157 21.54 8.19 -5.00
C ARG A 157 21.63 9.43 -4.13
N TYR A 158 21.16 9.37 -2.88
CA TYR A 158 21.13 10.54 -2.00
C TYR A 158 22.49 10.85 -1.39
N ARG A 159 23.33 9.84 -1.14
CA ARG A 159 24.70 10.03 -0.68
C ARG A 159 25.54 10.79 -1.70
N GLN A 160 25.55 10.36 -2.96
CA GLN A 160 26.27 11.06 -4.03
C GLN A 160 25.71 12.45 -4.29
N LEU A 161 24.39 12.61 -4.26
CA LEU A 161 23.73 13.90 -4.45
C LEU A 161 24.10 14.88 -3.34
N LEU A 162 24.15 14.45 -2.08
CA LEU A 162 24.62 15.25 -0.95
C LEU A 162 26.08 15.66 -1.13
N VAL A 163 26.98 14.72 -1.45
CA VAL A 163 28.41 14.99 -1.72
C VAL A 163 28.56 16.04 -2.83
N ASN A 164 27.87 15.86 -3.96
CA ASN A 164 27.95 16.78 -5.10
C ASN A 164 27.45 18.18 -4.74
N LYS A 165 26.36 18.29 -3.97
CA LYS A 165 25.82 19.58 -3.54
C LYS A 165 26.73 20.29 -2.53
N ILE A 166 27.36 19.56 -1.61
CA ILE A 166 28.36 20.12 -0.69
C ILE A 166 29.55 20.67 -1.47
N LEU A 167 30.09 19.88 -2.42
CA LEU A 167 31.21 20.29 -3.26
C LEU A 167 30.89 21.52 -4.13
N ALA A 168 29.66 21.64 -4.63
CA ALA A 168 29.23 22.76 -5.45
C ALA A 168 29.03 24.07 -4.66
N THR A 169 28.62 23.96 -3.40
CA THR A 169 28.25 25.11 -2.56
C THR A 169 29.45 25.66 -1.78
N SER A 170 30.38 24.78 -1.41
CA SER A 170 31.50 25.13 -0.54
C SER A 170 32.60 25.90 -1.29
N LYS A 171 32.80 27.17 -0.91
CA LYS A 171 33.82 28.07 -1.49
C LYS A 171 35.20 27.92 -0.83
N GLU A 172 35.27 27.28 0.33
CA GLU A 172 36.46 27.25 1.21
C GLU A 172 37.23 25.92 1.13
N LEU A 173 36.93 25.06 0.15
CA LEU A 173 37.56 23.75 0.03
C LEU A 173 39.01 23.85 -0.45
N PRO A 174 39.97 23.17 0.23
CA PRO A 174 41.33 23.06 -0.27
C PRO A 174 41.34 22.28 -1.60
N LYS A 175 42.10 22.77 -2.59
CA LYS A 175 42.16 22.18 -3.93
C LYS A 175 43.21 21.08 -4.11
N ASN A 176 44.04 20.86 -3.10
CA ASN A 176 45.17 19.93 -3.14
C ASN A 176 44.99 18.83 -2.08
N PHE A 177 45.66 17.70 -2.28
CA PHE A 177 45.79 16.67 -1.25
C PHE A 177 46.34 17.25 0.05
N PHE A 178 45.73 16.88 1.16
CA PHE A 178 46.15 17.29 2.50
C PHE A 178 46.33 16.07 3.39
N ALA A 179 47.18 16.22 4.41
CA ALA A 179 47.27 15.23 5.47
C ALA A 179 46.03 15.37 6.36
N LEU A 180 45.35 14.25 6.65
CA LEU A 180 44.13 14.25 7.45
C LEU A 180 44.37 14.86 8.84
N ALA A 181 45.54 14.58 9.44
CA ALA A 181 45.92 15.13 10.74
C ALA A 181 45.99 16.66 10.72
N ASP A 182 46.56 17.24 9.65
CA ASP A 182 46.74 18.68 9.54
C ASP A 182 45.39 19.38 9.30
N LEU A 183 44.49 18.76 8.53
CA LEU A 183 43.12 19.24 8.33
C LEU A 183 42.34 19.28 9.65
N LEU A 184 42.39 18.20 10.43
CA LEU A 184 41.68 18.11 11.71
C LEU A 184 42.24 19.13 12.73
N GLU A 185 43.56 19.30 12.75
CA GLU A 185 44.24 20.27 13.61
C GLU A 185 43.92 21.72 13.19
N GLN A 186 43.83 21.98 11.88
CA GLN A 186 43.42 23.28 11.34
C GLN A 186 41.95 23.59 11.69
N ALA A 187 41.04 22.63 11.48
CA ALA A 187 39.64 22.77 11.86
C ALA A 187 39.49 23.09 13.35
N TRP A 188 40.29 22.44 14.20
CA TRP A 188 40.36 22.74 15.62
C TRP A 188 40.87 24.17 15.91
N ARG A 189 42.00 24.57 15.32
CA ARG A 189 42.60 25.91 15.56
C ARG A 189 41.71 27.06 15.11
N GLU A 190 41.04 26.92 13.97
CA GLU A 190 40.10 27.92 13.46
C GLU A 190 38.90 28.06 14.40
N THR A 191 38.39 26.94 14.92
CA THR A 191 37.31 26.92 15.92
C THR A 191 37.75 27.55 17.26
N LYS A 192 39.05 27.48 17.61
CA LYS A 192 39.63 28.08 18.84
C LYS A 192 39.81 29.60 18.76
N SER A 193 39.95 30.17 17.57
CA SER A 193 40.22 31.61 17.38
C SER A 193 38.99 32.52 17.54
N SER A 194 37.80 31.93 17.58
CA SER A 194 36.57 32.62 17.94
C SER A 194 36.28 32.36 19.43
N ASP A 195 35.88 33.38 20.20
CA ASP A 195 35.43 33.31 21.61
C ASP A 195 34.15 32.45 21.85
N ARG A 196 33.96 31.39 21.05
CA ARG A 196 32.71 30.64 20.88
C ARG A 196 32.81 29.26 21.50
N PHE A 197 33.01 29.23 22.82
CA PHE A 197 33.00 28.03 23.66
C PHE A 197 31.75 27.12 23.53
N PRO A 198 30.49 27.62 23.38
CA PRO A 198 29.31 26.73 23.43
C PRO A 198 29.13 25.85 22.19
N ALA A 199 29.57 26.30 21.00
CA ALA A 199 29.46 25.50 19.78
C ALA A 199 30.38 24.27 19.79
N ARG A 200 31.48 24.37 20.55
CA ARG A 200 32.49 23.32 20.68
C ARG A 200 32.03 22.18 21.57
N GLU A 201 31.45 22.50 22.73
CA GLU A 201 30.92 21.50 23.67
C GLU A 201 29.72 20.75 23.07
N LEU A 202 28.87 21.46 22.31
CA LEU A 202 27.77 20.87 21.56
C LEU A 202 28.26 19.97 20.42
N ALA A 203 29.30 20.38 19.68
CA ALA A 203 29.89 19.55 18.63
C ALA A 203 30.55 18.28 19.21
N THR A 204 31.20 18.37 20.38
CA THR A 204 31.72 17.18 21.08
C THR A 204 30.62 16.28 21.60
N GLY A 205 29.54 16.85 22.17
CA GLY A 205 28.39 16.10 22.67
C GLY A 205 27.63 15.36 21.56
N LEU A 206 27.46 16.01 20.41
CA LEU A 206 26.79 15.43 19.25
C LEU A 206 27.63 14.36 18.55
N LEU A 207 28.96 14.50 18.58
CA LEU A 207 29.90 13.54 18.00
C LEU A 207 30.47 12.58 19.04
N GLU A 208 29.85 12.41 20.21
CA GLU A 208 30.38 11.56 21.29
C GLU A 208 30.67 10.15 20.81
N VAL A 209 31.97 9.83 20.76
CA VAL A 209 32.48 8.59 20.18
C VAL A 209 32.59 7.51 21.25
N ARG A 210 32.91 7.89 22.49
CA ARG A 210 33.14 6.95 23.61
C ARG A 210 31.88 6.34 24.21
N SER A 211 30.73 6.95 23.95
CA SER A 211 29.41 6.47 24.38
C SER A 211 28.86 5.39 23.43
N THR A 212 29.51 5.17 22.27
CA THR A 212 29.06 4.23 21.25
C THR A 212 29.70 2.84 21.42
N PRO A 213 28.94 1.76 21.19
CA PRO A 213 29.47 0.40 21.31
C PRO A 213 30.55 0.14 20.26
N HIS A 214 31.59 -0.60 20.64
CA HIS A 214 32.77 -0.86 19.80
C HIS A 214 32.42 -1.42 18.40
N GLN A 215 31.34 -2.19 18.28
CA GLN A 215 30.86 -2.73 16.98
C GLN A 215 30.43 -1.64 15.99
N ARG A 216 29.91 -0.49 16.47
CA ARG A 216 29.55 0.67 15.63
C ARG A 216 30.77 1.50 15.27
N LEU A 217 31.76 1.54 16.16
CA LEU A 217 33.02 2.26 15.95
C LEU A 217 33.84 1.69 14.79
N VAL A 218 33.86 0.37 14.62
CA VAL A 218 34.53 -0.32 13.50
C VAL A 218 34.08 0.22 12.13
N ASN A 219 32.82 0.64 12.02
CA ASN A 219 32.23 1.11 10.76
C ASN A 219 32.24 2.64 10.61
N THR A 220 32.83 3.37 11.56
CA THR A 220 32.84 4.84 11.58
C THR A 220 34.23 5.46 11.89
N PRO A 221 35.32 5.01 11.24
CA PRO A 221 36.67 5.47 11.56
C PRO A 221 36.91 6.98 11.36
N TYR A 222 36.37 7.64 10.31
CA TYR A 222 36.55 9.08 10.14
C TYR A 222 35.80 9.89 11.21
N LEU A 223 34.57 9.48 11.55
CA LEU A 223 33.81 10.10 12.65
C LEU A 223 34.48 9.87 14.01
N PHE A 224 35.03 8.67 14.25
CA PHE A 224 35.79 8.39 15.45
C PHE A 224 37.02 9.30 15.58
N ALA A 225 37.78 9.46 14.49
CA ALA A 225 38.95 10.33 14.49
C ALA A 225 38.58 11.81 14.71
N LEU A 226 37.50 12.28 14.10
CA LEU A 226 36.95 13.64 14.29
C LEU A 226 36.54 13.88 15.74
N GLY A 227 35.65 13.06 16.29
CA GLY A 227 35.15 13.23 17.66
C GLY A 227 36.24 13.05 18.71
N THR A 228 37.14 12.07 18.55
CA THR A 228 38.29 11.87 19.45
C THR A 228 39.26 13.06 19.39
N THR A 229 39.46 13.69 18.22
CA THR A 229 40.28 14.90 18.11
C THR A 229 39.67 16.04 18.93
N LEU A 230 38.35 16.23 18.85
CA LEU A 230 37.66 17.26 19.61
C LEU A 230 37.69 16.98 21.12
N GLU A 231 37.47 15.72 21.54
CA GLU A 231 37.57 15.29 22.95
C GLU A 231 38.98 15.50 23.53
N LEU A 232 40.03 15.11 22.79
CA LEU A 232 41.41 15.31 23.23
C LEU A 232 41.78 16.79 23.26
N ALA A 233 41.20 17.58 22.36
CA ALA A 233 41.38 19.00 22.36
C ALA A 233 40.67 19.68 23.55
N THR A 234 39.52 19.18 24.02
CA THR A 234 38.76 19.78 25.16
C THR A 234 39.40 19.51 26.51
N LEU A 235 40.35 18.59 26.61
CA LEU A 235 41.09 18.32 27.85
C LEU A 235 41.77 19.59 28.43
N PRO A 236 41.95 19.64 29.77
CA PRO A 236 42.74 20.66 30.45
C PRO A 236 44.15 20.75 29.85
N VAL A 237 44.75 21.95 29.89
CA VAL A 237 46.06 22.23 29.27
C VAL A 237 47.16 21.26 29.73
N GLU A 238 47.05 20.77 30.96
CA GLU A 238 47.98 19.81 31.59
C GLU A 238 47.89 18.39 31.00
N ALA A 239 46.73 17.97 30.51
CA ALA A 239 46.47 16.64 29.97
C ALA A 239 46.31 16.61 28.44
N ARG A 240 46.39 17.78 27.79
CA ARG A 240 46.20 17.91 26.34
C ARG A 240 47.47 17.47 25.59
N PRO A 241 47.38 16.51 24.67
CA PRO A 241 48.52 16.17 23.81
C PRO A 241 48.91 17.36 22.92
N GLN A 242 50.19 17.48 22.58
CA GLN A 242 50.70 18.59 21.75
C GLN A 242 50.04 18.65 20.35
N LEU A 243 49.63 17.50 19.81
CA LEU A 243 48.97 17.35 18.51
C LEU A 243 47.75 16.41 18.66
N PRO A 244 46.59 16.91 19.09
CA PRO A 244 45.41 16.08 19.36
C PRO A 244 44.92 15.29 18.14
N ALA A 245 44.99 15.87 16.93
CA ALA A 245 44.58 15.18 15.71
C ALA A 245 45.47 13.96 15.38
N GLN A 246 46.79 14.08 15.57
CA GLN A 246 47.72 12.97 15.33
C GLN A 246 47.53 11.84 16.33
N SER A 247 47.28 12.18 17.60
CA SER A 247 46.96 11.20 18.64
C SER A 247 45.63 10.49 18.36
N ALA A 248 44.59 11.21 17.92
CA ALA A 248 43.30 10.61 17.56
C ALA A 248 43.40 9.63 16.38
N ILE A 249 44.15 9.97 15.33
CA ILE A 249 44.39 9.08 14.18
C ILE A 249 45.21 7.86 14.60
N ALA A 250 46.21 8.04 15.46
CA ALA A 250 46.99 6.92 15.99
C ALA A 250 46.11 5.95 16.81
N LEU A 251 45.22 6.47 17.65
CA LEU A 251 44.24 5.68 18.39
C LEU A 251 43.28 4.95 17.46
N CYS A 252 42.76 5.62 16.42
CA CYS A 252 41.86 5.00 15.45
C CYS A 252 42.54 3.82 14.71
N ARG A 253 43.80 3.98 14.30
CA ARG A 253 44.57 2.91 13.65
C ARG A 253 44.86 1.74 14.57
N ALA A 254 45.04 1.99 15.87
CA ALA A 254 45.32 0.96 16.84
C ALA A 254 44.06 0.17 17.24
N GLN A 255 42.89 0.80 17.25
CA GLN A 255 41.68 0.23 17.86
C GLN A 255 40.59 -0.17 16.85
N ILE A 256 40.56 0.41 15.64
CA ILE A 256 39.38 0.38 14.77
C ILE A 256 39.76 -0.02 13.35
N ALA A 257 40.40 0.87 12.60
CA ALA A 257 40.67 0.66 11.18
C ALA A 257 41.82 1.54 10.66
N SER A 258 42.44 1.09 9.57
CA SER A 258 43.52 1.83 8.92
C SER A 258 42.99 2.97 8.05
N ILE A 259 42.96 4.19 8.60
CA ILE A 259 42.64 5.41 7.83
C ILE A 259 43.86 5.85 7.01
N PRO A 260 43.70 6.27 5.73
CA PRO A 260 44.78 6.83 4.91
C PRO A 260 45.44 8.05 5.56
N ARG A 261 46.73 8.27 5.24
CA ARG A 261 47.50 9.43 5.77
C ARG A 261 47.19 10.72 5.04
N THR A 262 46.87 10.63 3.77
CA THR A 262 46.57 11.73 2.86
C THR A 262 45.26 11.46 2.17
N THR A 263 44.41 12.47 2.05
CA THR A 263 43.07 12.35 1.44
C THR A 263 42.80 13.56 0.56
N ASP A 264 41.90 13.38 -0.43
CA ASP A 264 41.28 14.48 -1.15
C ASP A 264 39.98 14.93 -0.46
N VAL A 265 39.54 16.16 -0.73
CA VAL A 265 38.28 16.71 -0.21
C VAL A 265 37.09 15.82 -0.59
N LYS A 266 37.02 15.41 -1.86
CA LYS A 266 35.92 14.58 -2.34
C LYS A 266 35.88 13.23 -1.61
N GLU A 267 37.03 12.59 -1.49
CA GLU A 267 37.15 11.29 -0.81
C GLU A 267 36.81 11.39 0.67
N PHE A 268 37.28 12.45 1.34
CA PHE A 268 36.94 12.72 2.73
C PHE A 268 35.44 12.93 2.94
N ILE A 269 34.80 13.80 2.14
CA ILE A 269 33.35 14.07 2.24
C ILE A 269 32.55 12.80 1.94
N THR A 270 32.90 12.05 0.89
CA THR A 270 32.23 10.78 0.57
C THR A 270 32.30 9.80 1.74
N ASN A 271 33.49 9.56 2.30
CA ASN A 271 33.66 8.60 3.38
C ASN A 271 32.91 9.03 4.65
N VAL A 272 32.95 10.33 5.00
CA VAL A 272 32.20 10.86 6.14
C VAL A 272 30.68 10.73 5.93
N VAL A 273 30.18 11.04 4.73
CA VAL A 273 28.77 10.90 4.37
C VAL A 273 28.33 9.44 4.40
N GLU A 274 29.16 8.51 3.91
CA GLU A 274 28.86 7.08 3.95
C GLU A 274 28.84 6.52 5.37
N GLU A 275 29.82 6.89 6.21
CA GLU A 275 29.87 6.48 7.61
C GLU A 275 28.67 7.00 8.40
N THR A 276 28.34 8.29 8.26
CA THR A 276 27.19 8.90 8.93
C THR A 276 25.87 8.29 8.48
N ALA A 277 25.70 8.05 7.18
CA ALA A 277 24.51 7.40 6.65
C ALA A 277 24.36 5.98 7.18
N ASN A 278 25.44 5.19 7.17
CA ASN A 278 25.43 3.82 7.68
C ASN A 278 25.15 3.77 9.19
N ASP A 279 25.71 4.71 9.96
CA ASP A 279 25.45 4.80 11.40
C ASP A 279 24.00 5.18 11.70
N CYS A 280 23.43 6.14 10.97
CA CYS A 280 22.02 6.52 11.12
C CYS A 280 21.07 5.36 10.76
N LEU A 281 21.34 4.65 9.67
CA LEU A 281 20.57 3.47 9.30
C LEU A 281 20.68 2.34 10.34
N ALA A 282 21.84 2.19 10.98
CA ALA A 282 22.04 1.19 12.03
C ALA A 282 21.28 1.53 13.32
N ILE A 283 20.97 2.80 13.58
CA ILE A 283 20.12 3.23 14.70
C ILE A 283 18.64 2.94 14.41
N MET A 284 18.21 3.07 13.16
CA MET A 284 16.81 2.92 12.75
C MET A 284 16.38 1.46 12.51
N ARG A 285 17.32 0.52 12.45
CA ARG A 285 17.08 -0.93 12.32
C ARG A 285 16.99 -1.60 13.69
#